data_AF-A0A349H0Y8-F1
#
_entry.id   AF-A0A349H0Y8-F1
#
_cell.length_a   1.000
_cell.length_b   1.000
_cell.length_c   1.000
_cell.angle_alpha   90.00
_cell.angle_beta   90.00
_cell.angle_gamma   90.00
#
_symmetry.space_group_name_H-M   'P 1'
#
loop_
_entity.id
_entity.type
_entity.pdbx_description
1 polymer ?
#
loop_
_entity_poly.entity_id
_entity_poly.type
_entity_poly.pdbx_seq_one_letter_code
_entity_poly.pdbx_strand_id
1 'polypeptide(L)'
;MRSTNPIRTVIDVLLFLYMLPLAGIVAGNKPIAPYLEFPPLTKHVHHAAFSWPVFIALAMLILAAVLPFVIRVLRSQPRQAATLPPQLPFPWWGWLGVAITGMTWVLAWTRFAWFAPLQAFTFSPLWFGYILIVNGLTWRRTGQCMLRNRPRYTAWLFIISAVFWWYFEYLNRFVQNWYYEGVGELSGMQYFIYATLPFATVLPAVLGTRDLLDTYPRLSCGLENFLPVRARRPRAWAAAVFALSCLGLMGIGRWPSLLYPLLWLAPLFVITALQCWRGQRTVFSDLATGNWRQVVLLALSALICGFFWELWNLHSQAKWIYSVPFVGRFKLFEMPILGFAGYLPFGLECAVVADFLLNPERRLPGGEQQHLPPTPPSRLSMTVVYGNHLIVEVFALYFLLLPGFLVMRDLADPRLKDDLIFAPELWPELAADWYTRYETYFWQKTWWADGWREYQRVLDPKFDSYMGDRLAYDVDAGPIIAGFSPAANAFGLAAAKINGRLDHAYTLGSQIIVSTWPLPSGSLLGPQLLSSRRHAPYLGEACIRFFLSQTPTKGATIITGGHAPGCVTIGYVFYFGTGLALLLMAGIGAWRYDGRTRKPLYLGRMSNLPSGLACWLPPLCWWQPTTPLWPSPHC
;
A
#
# COMPACT_ATOMS: atom_id res chain seq x y z
N MET A 1 19.83 -8.52 -32.47
CA MET A 1 19.03 -9.29 -31.48
C MET A 1 17.73 -8.54 -31.26
N ARG A 2 16.58 -9.13 -31.61
CA ARG A 2 15.27 -8.46 -31.54
C ARG A 2 14.99 -8.06 -30.08
N SER A 3 14.59 -6.81 -29.88
CA SER A 3 14.10 -6.27 -28.61
C SER A 3 12.90 -7.10 -28.14
N THR A 4 13.14 -8.13 -27.33
CA THR A 4 12.09 -8.87 -26.65
C THR A 4 11.52 -7.98 -25.57
N ASN A 5 10.21 -7.75 -25.60
CA ASN A 5 9.51 -6.96 -24.57
C ASN A 5 9.88 -7.53 -23.18
N PRO A 6 10.46 -6.73 -22.28
CA PRO A 6 10.93 -7.20 -20.98
C PRO A 6 9.80 -7.84 -20.16
N ILE A 7 8.57 -7.32 -20.28
CA ILE A 7 7.38 -7.84 -19.60
C ILE A 7 7.06 -9.26 -20.07
N ARG A 8 7.10 -9.50 -21.39
CA ARG A 8 6.84 -10.84 -21.96
C ARG A 8 7.86 -11.85 -21.43
N THR A 9 9.13 -11.45 -21.36
CA THR A 9 10.17 -12.35 -20.88
C THR A 9 10.05 -12.65 -19.38
N VAL A 10 9.53 -11.72 -18.57
CA VAL A 10 9.21 -11.97 -17.15
C VAL A 10 8.06 -12.98 -17.05
N ILE A 11 6.99 -12.79 -17.83
CA ILE A 11 5.84 -13.70 -17.86
C ILE A 11 6.27 -15.11 -18.28
N ASP A 12 7.06 -15.24 -19.35
CA ASP A 12 7.54 -16.53 -19.84
C ASP A 12 8.36 -17.28 -18.77
N VAL A 13 9.21 -16.55 -18.02
CA VAL A 13 10.01 -17.12 -16.92
C VAL A 13 9.14 -17.55 -15.75
N LEU A 14 8.16 -16.74 -15.36
CA LEU A 14 7.23 -17.10 -14.29
C LEU A 14 6.39 -18.32 -14.68
N LEU A 15 5.81 -18.34 -15.89
CA LEU A 15 5.07 -19.50 -16.40
C LEU A 15 5.95 -20.75 -16.42
N PHE A 16 7.19 -20.63 -16.89
CA PHE A 16 8.13 -21.74 -16.92
C PHE A 16 8.45 -22.27 -15.51
N LEU A 17 8.73 -21.38 -14.56
CA LEU A 17 8.98 -21.74 -13.15
C LEU A 17 7.76 -22.41 -12.49
N TYR A 18 6.55 -21.94 -12.79
CA TYR A 18 5.31 -22.55 -12.30
C TYR A 18 5.09 -23.95 -12.89
N MET A 19 5.35 -24.17 -14.18
CA MET A 19 5.03 -25.44 -14.84
C MET A 19 6.00 -26.58 -14.49
N LEU A 20 7.25 -26.28 -14.13
CA LEU A 20 8.28 -27.29 -13.88
C LEU A 20 7.92 -28.31 -12.76
N PRO A 21 7.51 -27.89 -11.55
CA PRO A 21 7.10 -28.84 -10.50
C PRO A 21 5.94 -29.75 -10.93
N LEU A 22 4.94 -29.20 -11.63
CA LEU A 22 3.80 -29.97 -12.15
C LEU A 22 4.25 -30.99 -13.21
N ALA A 23 5.11 -30.59 -14.14
CA ALA A 23 5.68 -31.50 -15.13
C ALA A 23 6.38 -32.69 -14.46
N GLY A 24 7.06 -32.45 -13.34
CA GLY A 24 7.67 -33.49 -12.52
C GLY A 24 6.69 -34.48 -11.89
N ILE A 25 5.56 -33.98 -11.38
CA ILE A 25 4.48 -34.81 -10.84
C ILE A 25 3.85 -35.67 -11.93
N VAL A 26 3.56 -35.07 -13.09
CA VAL A 26 3.01 -35.76 -14.27
C VAL A 26 3.96 -36.84 -14.76
N ALA A 27 5.24 -36.50 -14.98
CA ALA A 27 6.26 -37.46 -15.39
C ALA A 27 6.50 -38.57 -14.35
N GLY A 28 6.23 -38.28 -13.07
CA GLY A 28 6.31 -39.22 -11.97
C GLY A 28 5.07 -40.10 -11.78
N ASN A 29 4.05 -39.99 -12.63
CA ASN A 29 2.75 -40.67 -12.52
C ASN A 29 2.08 -40.51 -11.14
N LYS A 30 2.25 -39.35 -10.50
CA LYS A 30 1.60 -39.02 -9.22
C LYS A 30 0.27 -38.31 -9.46
N PRO A 31 -0.75 -38.49 -8.60
CA PRO A 31 -2.00 -37.76 -8.70
C PRO A 31 -1.76 -36.26 -8.51
N ILE A 32 -2.30 -35.43 -9.39
CA ILE A 32 -2.09 -33.97 -9.37
C ILE A 32 -2.97 -33.28 -8.32
N ALA A 33 -4.15 -33.84 -8.04
CA ALA A 33 -5.17 -33.20 -7.19
C ALA A 33 -4.65 -32.72 -5.81
N PRO A 34 -3.85 -33.49 -5.05
CA PRO A 34 -3.31 -33.03 -3.76
C PRO A 34 -2.43 -31.78 -3.86
N TYR A 35 -1.75 -31.58 -5.00
CA TYR A 35 -0.87 -30.42 -5.23
C TYR A 35 -1.63 -29.16 -5.66
N LEU A 36 -2.91 -29.29 -6.02
CA LEU A 36 -3.77 -28.17 -6.43
C LEU A 36 -4.75 -27.73 -5.33
N GLU A 37 -4.85 -28.47 -4.23
CA GLU A 37 -5.74 -28.20 -3.09
C GLU A 37 -5.51 -26.83 -2.46
N PHE A 38 -6.57 -26.01 -2.36
CA PHE A 38 -6.52 -24.65 -1.81
C PHE A 38 -7.68 -24.39 -0.84
N PRO A 39 -7.44 -24.03 0.43
CA PRO A 39 -6.14 -23.94 1.11
C PRO A 39 -5.43 -25.31 1.19
N PRO A 40 -4.09 -25.37 1.33
CA PRO A 40 -3.35 -26.64 1.37
C PRO A 40 -3.44 -27.27 2.77
N LEU A 41 -4.56 -27.94 3.08
CA LEU A 41 -4.83 -28.48 4.42
C LEU A 41 -4.34 -29.93 4.58
N THR A 42 -4.29 -30.72 3.51
CA THR A 42 -3.81 -32.10 3.58
C THR A 42 -2.29 -32.23 3.62
N LYS A 43 -1.79 -33.07 4.52
CA LYS A 43 -0.39 -33.51 4.55
C LYS A 43 -0.25 -34.85 3.83
N HIS A 44 0.37 -34.83 2.66
CA HIS A 44 0.56 -36.01 1.81
C HIS A 44 2.04 -36.35 1.57
N VAL A 45 2.97 -35.49 2.01
CA VAL A 45 4.41 -35.73 2.00
C VAL A 45 4.87 -36.27 3.34
N HIS A 46 5.46 -37.46 3.34
CA HIS A 46 6.13 -38.04 4.50
C HIS A 46 7.62 -37.68 4.45
N HIS A 47 8.07 -36.88 5.41
CA HIS A 47 9.45 -36.44 5.47
C HIS A 47 10.37 -37.45 6.13
N ALA A 48 11.60 -37.52 5.62
CA ALA A 48 12.64 -38.35 6.21
C ALA A 48 12.94 -37.93 7.66
N ALA A 49 13.12 -38.92 8.52
CA ALA A 49 13.44 -38.72 9.93
C ALA A 49 14.80 -38.03 10.12
N PHE A 50 15.03 -37.55 11.34
CA PHE A 50 16.28 -36.90 11.73
C PHE A 50 17.50 -37.80 11.48
N SER A 51 18.59 -37.23 10.96
CA SER A 51 19.83 -37.95 10.67
C SER A 51 21.05 -37.17 11.17
N TRP A 52 21.77 -37.76 12.14
CA TRP A 52 22.99 -37.16 12.70
C TRP A 52 24.08 -36.90 11.64
N PRO A 53 24.40 -37.85 10.74
CA PRO A 53 25.40 -37.61 9.71
C PRO A 53 25.04 -36.42 8.81
N VAL A 54 23.77 -36.31 8.38
CA VAL A 54 23.30 -35.20 7.54
C VAL A 54 23.32 -33.88 8.31
N PHE A 55 22.86 -33.88 9.57
CA PHE A 55 22.91 -32.70 10.43
C PHE A 55 24.34 -32.18 10.61
N ILE A 56 25.29 -33.06 10.96
CA ILE A 56 26.69 -32.69 11.18
C ILE A 56 27.32 -32.21 9.86
N ALA A 57 27.09 -32.91 8.74
CA ALA A 57 27.59 -32.50 7.44
C ALA A 57 27.09 -31.10 7.03
N LEU A 58 25.80 -30.83 7.21
CA LEU A 58 25.21 -29.52 6.93
C LEU A 58 25.73 -28.44 7.88
N ALA A 59 25.85 -28.75 9.18
CA ALA A 59 26.41 -27.81 10.16
C ALA A 59 27.85 -27.43 9.80
N MET A 60 28.69 -28.41 9.45
CA MET A 60 30.07 -28.15 9.00
C MET A 60 30.11 -27.33 7.72
N LEU A 61 29.23 -27.63 6.74
CA LEU A 61 29.13 -26.85 5.50
C LEU A 61 28.74 -25.39 5.77
N ILE A 62 27.74 -25.17 6.62
CA ILE A 62 27.27 -23.82 7.00
C ILE A 62 28.39 -23.07 7.73
N LEU A 63 29.06 -23.71 8.69
CA LEU A 63 30.18 -23.12 9.41
C LEU A 63 31.33 -22.77 8.47
N ALA A 64 31.71 -23.67 7.57
CA ALA A 64 32.76 -23.43 6.58
C ALA A 64 32.39 -22.26 5.64
N ALA A 65 31.11 -22.10 5.29
CA ALA A 65 30.63 -21.02 4.43
C ALA A 65 30.56 -19.67 5.16
N VAL A 66 30.19 -19.63 6.45
CA VAL A 66 29.91 -18.39 7.19
C VAL A 66 31.12 -17.90 7.99
N LEU A 67 31.85 -18.81 8.65
CA LEU A 67 32.90 -18.47 9.61
C LEU A 67 34.03 -17.61 9.02
N PRO A 68 34.51 -17.82 7.77
CA PRO A 68 35.54 -16.95 7.19
C PRO A 68 35.11 -15.48 7.10
N PHE A 69 33.84 -15.22 6.78
CA PHE A 69 33.28 -13.87 6.70
C PHE A 69 33.15 -13.23 8.08
N VAL A 70 32.67 -13.99 9.07
CA VAL A 70 32.56 -13.52 10.46
C VAL A 70 33.94 -13.17 11.01
N ILE A 71 34.92 -14.07 10.88
CA ILE A 71 36.30 -13.82 11.32
C ILE A 71 36.87 -12.60 10.61
N ARG A 72 36.64 -12.47 9.28
CA ARG A 72 37.12 -11.33 8.51
C ARG A 72 36.56 -10.02 9.05
N VAL A 73 35.25 -9.92 9.27
CA VAL A 73 34.62 -8.69 9.79
C VAL A 73 35.14 -8.38 11.20
N LEU A 74 35.19 -9.36 12.10
CA LEU A 74 35.66 -9.18 13.49
C LEU A 74 37.13 -8.73 13.57
N ARG A 75 37.99 -9.22 12.67
CA ARG A 75 39.42 -8.84 12.62
C ARG A 75 39.67 -7.53 11.86
N SER A 76 38.67 -6.99 11.17
CA SER A 76 38.84 -5.81 10.33
C SER A 76 38.40 -4.54 11.05
N GLN A 77 39.14 -3.47 10.83
CA GLN A 77 38.78 -2.13 11.27
C GLN A 77 38.27 -1.32 10.06
N PRO A 78 37.22 -0.49 10.21
CA PRO A 78 36.79 0.42 9.15
C PRO A 78 37.96 1.32 8.72
N ARG A 79 38.30 1.31 7.42
CA ARG A 79 39.45 2.05 6.88
C ARG A 79 39.34 3.57 7.04
N GLN A 80 38.12 4.09 7.04
CA GLN A 80 37.78 5.48 7.37
C GLN A 80 36.36 5.47 7.94
N ALA A 81 36.12 6.24 9.00
CA ALA A 81 34.74 6.55 9.39
C ALA A 81 34.15 7.39 8.26
N ALA A 82 33.25 6.82 7.46
CA ALA A 82 32.43 7.63 6.57
C ALA A 82 31.82 8.74 7.43
N THR A 83 32.02 10.00 7.04
CA THR A 83 31.40 11.15 7.69
C THR A 83 29.91 11.05 7.45
N LEU A 84 29.21 10.31 8.33
CA LEU A 84 27.77 10.31 8.34
C LEU A 84 27.31 11.73 8.67
N PRO A 85 26.21 12.20 8.07
CA PRO A 85 25.58 13.44 8.49
C PRO A 85 25.36 13.42 10.02
N PRO A 86 25.34 14.58 10.68
CA PRO A 86 24.92 14.64 12.08
C PRO A 86 23.59 13.90 12.25
N GLN A 87 23.49 13.09 13.31
CA GLN A 87 22.32 12.24 13.53
C GLN A 87 21.07 13.10 13.60
N LEU A 88 20.11 12.83 12.73
CA LEU A 88 18.80 13.46 12.78
C LEU A 88 18.01 12.90 13.98
N PRO A 89 16.96 13.58 14.45
CA PRO A 89 16.03 12.98 15.39
C PRO A 89 15.31 11.78 14.76
N PHE A 90 14.94 10.81 15.58
CA PHE A 90 14.10 9.69 15.13
C PHE A 90 12.72 10.24 14.74
N PRO A 91 12.23 9.97 13.51
CA PRO A 91 11.02 10.62 13.02
C PRO A 91 9.76 10.11 13.73
N TRP A 92 8.72 10.95 13.78
CA TRP A 92 7.44 10.61 14.44
C TRP A 92 6.82 9.31 13.90
N TRP A 93 6.93 9.04 12.59
CA TRP A 93 6.41 7.82 11.97
C TRP A 93 7.26 6.58 12.33
N GLY A 94 8.52 6.78 12.72
CA GLY A 94 9.34 5.72 13.31
C GLY A 94 8.83 5.36 14.71
N TRP A 95 8.50 6.36 15.52
CA TRP A 95 7.84 6.16 16.82
C TRP A 95 6.46 5.51 16.70
N LEU A 96 5.68 5.88 15.68
CA LEU A 96 4.45 5.19 15.33
C LEU A 96 4.71 3.70 15.06
N GLY A 97 5.76 3.39 14.31
CA GLY A 97 6.18 2.00 14.08
C GLY A 97 6.49 1.23 15.38
N VAL A 98 7.18 1.88 16.33
CA VAL A 98 7.43 1.31 17.67
C VAL A 98 6.13 1.04 18.41
N ALA A 99 5.20 2.02 18.44
CA ALA A 99 3.91 1.87 19.09
C ALA A 99 3.08 0.74 18.46
N ILE A 100 2.95 0.70 17.13
CA ILE A 100 2.25 -0.36 16.40
C ILE A 100 2.85 -1.72 16.74
N THR A 101 4.18 -1.85 16.67
CA THR A 101 4.86 -3.12 16.96
C THR A 101 4.59 -3.56 18.39
N GLY A 102 4.80 -2.68 19.37
CA GLY A 102 4.61 -3.00 20.79
C GLY A 102 3.16 -3.36 21.14
N MET A 103 2.20 -2.53 20.71
CA MET A 103 0.78 -2.76 20.96
C MET A 103 0.30 -4.04 20.30
N THR A 104 0.63 -4.24 19.01
CA THR A 104 0.21 -5.43 18.28
C THR A 104 0.85 -6.69 18.85
N TRP A 105 2.09 -6.62 19.33
CA TRP A 105 2.74 -7.75 19.98
C TRP A 105 1.99 -8.15 21.26
N VAL A 106 1.66 -7.17 22.11
CA VAL A 106 0.86 -7.41 23.32
C VAL A 106 -0.51 -8.02 22.97
N LEU A 107 -1.20 -7.49 21.95
CA LEU A 107 -2.47 -8.06 21.47
C LEU A 107 -2.29 -9.50 20.93
N ALA A 108 -1.24 -9.73 20.15
CA ALA A 108 -0.93 -11.02 19.54
C ALA A 108 -0.68 -12.11 20.60
N TRP A 109 0.05 -11.80 21.66
CA TRP A 109 0.52 -12.79 22.63
C TRP A 109 -0.40 -12.92 23.85
N THR A 110 -1.09 -11.86 24.27
CA THR A 110 -1.98 -11.90 25.44
C THR A 110 -3.36 -12.48 25.12
N ARG A 111 -3.82 -12.38 23.86
CA ARG A 111 -5.10 -12.93 23.38
C ARG A 111 -6.32 -12.48 24.20
N PHE A 112 -6.51 -11.17 24.31
CA PHE A 112 -7.67 -10.63 25.01
C PHE A 112 -8.99 -11.10 24.38
N ALA A 113 -9.95 -11.52 25.20
CA ALA A 113 -11.23 -12.04 24.72
C ALA A 113 -11.98 -11.06 23.80
N TRP A 114 -11.95 -9.76 24.10
CA TRP A 114 -12.57 -8.72 23.28
C TRP A 114 -11.90 -8.53 21.91
N PHE A 115 -10.65 -8.99 21.74
CA PHE A 115 -9.87 -8.85 20.51
C PHE A 115 -9.90 -10.12 19.65
N ALA A 116 -10.61 -11.18 20.08
CA ALA A 116 -10.66 -12.46 19.39
C ALA A 116 -10.99 -12.38 17.88
N PRO A 117 -11.93 -11.53 17.40
CA PRO A 117 -12.25 -11.45 15.97
C PRO A 117 -11.09 -10.93 15.11
N LEU A 118 -10.19 -10.13 15.70
CA LEU A 118 -9.07 -9.50 15.00
C LEU A 118 -7.73 -10.22 15.24
N GLN A 119 -7.74 -11.25 16.08
CA GLN A 119 -6.53 -11.94 16.54
C GLN A 119 -5.71 -12.52 15.37
N ALA A 120 -6.37 -13.02 14.33
CA ALA A 120 -5.75 -13.60 13.15
C ALA A 120 -4.93 -12.59 12.33
N PHE A 121 -5.21 -11.29 12.44
CA PHE A 121 -4.56 -10.24 11.64
C PHE A 121 -3.31 -9.65 12.30
N THR A 122 -3.03 -9.99 13.55
CA THR A 122 -1.95 -9.37 14.34
C THR A 122 -0.55 -9.53 13.76
N PHE A 123 -0.34 -10.52 12.89
CA PHE A 123 0.98 -10.74 12.28
C PHE A 123 1.39 -9.59 11.34
N SER A 124 0.47 -9.04 10.56
CA SER A 124 0.81 -8.02 9.55
C SER A 124 1.18 -6.66 10.15
N PRO A 125 0.44 -6.11 11.14
CA PRO A 125 0.82 -4.85 11.78
C PRO A 125 2.18 -4.89 12.47
N LEU A 126 2.62 -6.04 13.01
CA LEU A 126 3.99 -6.22 13.52
C LEU A 126 5.03 -5.89 12.45
N TRP A 127 4.84 -6.40 11.24
CA TRP A 127 5.76 -6.15 10.13
C TRP A 127 5.66 -4.74 9.56
N PHE A 128 4.46 -4.16 9.47
CA PHE A 128 4.33 -2.75 9.11
C PHE A 128 5.06 -1.85 10.12
N GLY A 129 4.90 -2.13 11.42
CA GLY A 129 5.65 -1.46 12.48
C GLY A 129 7.16 -1.63 12.34
N TYR A 130 7.64 -2.85 12.09
CA TYR A 130 9.05 -3.13 11.82
C TYR A 130 9.62 -2.35 10.65
N ILE A 131 8.91 -2.33 9.50
CA ILE A 131 9.32 -1.62 8.29
C ILE A 131 9.47 -0.12 8.57
N LEU A 132 8.54 0.48 9.34
CA LEU A 132 8.64 1.87 9.79
C LEU A 132 9.84 2.09 10.71
N ILE A 133 10.10 1.18 11.65
CA ILE A 133 11.24 1.30 12.57
C ILE A 133 12.56 1.28 11.80
N VAL A 134 12.80 0.27 10.95
CA VAL A 134 14.09 0.13 10.25
C VAL A 134 14.33 1.30 9.30
N ASN A 135 13.30 1.76 8.57
CA ASN A 135 13.43 2.94 7.72
C ASN A 135 13.62 4.23 8.54
N GLY A 136 13.00 4.32 9.72
CA GLY A 136 13.16 5.46 10.64
C GLY A 136 14.58 5.54 11.19
N LEU A 137 15.18 4.39 11.50
CA LEU A 137 16.56 4.29 11.95
C LEU A 137 17.53 4.64 10.82
N THR A 138 17.26 4.21 9.59
CA THR A 138 18.04 4.60 8.41
C THR A 138 17.96 6.11 8.17
N TRP A 139 16.75 6.68 8.25
CA TRP A 139 16.54 8.13 8.15
C TRP A 139 17.32 8.89 9.22
N ARG A 140 17.26 8.44 10.48
CA ARG A 140 18.00 9.02 11.61
C ARG A 140 19.50 9.12 11.33
N ARG A 141 20.07 8.12 10.65
CA ARG A 141 21.52 8.01 10.41
C ARG A 141 22.01 8.68 9.14
N THR A 142 21.17 8.78 8.11
CA THR A 142 21.60 9.21 6.77
C THR A 142 20.81 10.38 6.20
N GLY A 143 19.68 10.75 6.82
CA GLY A 143 18.74 11.71 6.25
C GLY A 143 18.02 11.23 4.99
N GLN A 144 18.14 9.94 4.65
CA GLN A 144 17.45 9.33 3.53
C GLN A 144 16.94 7.93 3.92
N CYS A 145 15.80 7.51 3.38
CA CYS A 145 15.31 6.15 3.52
C CYS A 145 14.43 5.77 2.32
N MET A 146 14.25 4.47 2.11
CA MET A 146 13.48 3.95 1.00
C MET A 146 12.04 4.47 1.00
N LEU A 147 11.38 4.51 2.17
CA LEU A 147 10.01 5.00 2.32
C LEU A 147 9.82 6.45 1.84
N ARG A 148 10.78 7.34 2.13
CA ARG A 148 10.65 8.77 1.83
C ARG A 148 11.27 9.16 0.49
N ASN A 149 12.42 8.59 0.15
CA ASN A 149 13.17 8.96 -1.04
C ASN A 149 12.79 8.12 -2.27
N ARG A 150 12.20 6.93 -2.07
CA ARG A 150 11.75 6.04 -3.14
C ARG A 150 10.36 5.45 -2.83
N PRO A 151 9.32 6.28 -2.63
CA PRO A 151 7.99 5.80 -2.22
C PRO A 151 7.35 4.88 -3.26
N ARG A 152 7.52 5.17 -4.56
CA ARG A 152 7.02 4.32 -5.66
C ARG A 152 7.68 2.94 -5.67
N TYR A 153 9.00 2.90 -5.51
CA TYR A 153 9.75 1.65 -5.40
C TYR A 153 9.26 0.84 -4.20
N THR A 154 9.09 1.50 -3.04
CA THR A 154 8.58 0.84 -1.83
C THR A 154 7.17 0.29 -1.98
N ALA A 155 6.25 1.05 -2.59
CA ALA A 155 4.89 0.60 -2.87
C ALA A 155 4.89 -0.66 -3.76
N TRP A 156 5.71 -0.67 -4.80
CA TRP A 156 5.87 -1.85 -5.65
C TRP A 156 6.48 -3.04 -4.91
N LEU A 157 7.39 -2.82 -3.96
CA LEU A 157 7.92 -3.91 -3.15
C LEU A 157 6.81 -4.65 -2.39
N PHE A 158 5.79 -3.97 -1.87
CA PHE A 158 4.68 -4.64 -1.20
C PHE A 158 3.91 -5.57 -2.14
N ILE A 159 3.58 -5.08 -3.34
CA ILE A 159 2.83 -5.85 -4.35
C ILE A 159 3.66 -7.05 -4.82
N ILE A 160 4.92 -6.80 -5.18
CA ILE A 160 5.82 -7.85 -5.67
C ILE A 160 6.09 -8.87 -4.56
N SER A 161 6.19 -8.45 -3.30
CA SER A 161 6.43 -9.33 -2.17
C SER A 161 5.30 -10.34 -1.99
N ALA A 162 4.04 -9.93 -2.17
CA ALA A 162 2.91 -10.85 -2.12
C ALA A 162 3.00 -11.93 -3.20
N VAL A 163 3.24 -11.54 -4.46
CA VAL A 163 3.40 -12.48 -5.58
C VAL A 163 4.61 -13.39 -5.37
N PHE A 164 5.71 -12.82 -4.91
CA PHE A 164 6.96 -13.52 -4.60
C PHE A 164 6.72 -14.63 -3.56
N TRP A 165 6.06 -14.33 -2.44
CA TRP A 165 5.83 -15.34 -1.42
C TRP A 165 4.74 -16.36 -1.81
N TRP A 166 3.70 -15.95 -2.55
CA TRP A 166 2.72 -16.90 -3.10
C TRP A 166 3.37 -17.96 -4.00
N TYR A 167 4.45 -17.61 -4.70
CA TYR A 167 5.24 -18.60 -5.44
C TYR A 167 5.95 -19.59 -4.51
N PHE A 168 6.45 -19.17 -3.34
CA PHE A 168 6.98 -20.08 -2.32
C PHE A 168 5.89 -20.99 -1.75
N GLU A 169 4.69 -20.48 -1.46
CA GLU A 169 3.56 -21.31 -1.06
C GLU A 169 3.19 -22.33 -2.15
N TYR A 170 3.23 -21.92 -3.41
CA TYR A 170 3.04 -22.83 -4.54
C TYR A 170 4.09 -23.95 -4.56
N LEU A 171 5.38 -23.63 -4.47
CA LEU A 171 6.44 -24.63 -4.42
C LEU A 171 6.32 -25.52 -3.17
N ASN A 172 5.89 -24.95 -2.04
CA ASN A 172 5.73 -25.66 -0.79
C ASN A 172 4.63 -26.71 -0.86
N ARG A 173 3.66 -26.63 -1.79
CA ARG A 173 2.70 -27.72 -2.02
C ARG A 173 3.37 -29.02 -2.45
N PHE A 174 4.54 -28.94 -3.09
CA PHE A 174 5.26 -30.12 -3.58
C PHE A 174 6.19 -30.75 -2.54
N VAL A 175 6.68 -29.95 -1.59
CA VAL A 175 7.63 -30.41 -0.57
C VAL A 175 7.05 -30.46 0.83
N GLN A 176 6.07 -29.62 1.17
CA GLN A 176 5.44 -29.47 2.48
C GLN A 176 6.44 -29.28 3.62
N ASN A 177 7.41 -28.37 3.42
CA ASN A 177 8.41 -28.00 4.42
C ASN A 177 7.82 -27.19 5.57
N TRP A 178 6.74 -26.47 5.32
CA TRP A 178 5.92 -25.84 6.35
C TRP A 178 4.43 -26.08 6.09
N TYR A 179 3.63 -25.99 7.15
CA TYR A 179 2.17 -26.02 7.08
C TYR A 179 1.58 -25.10 8.14
N TYR A 180 0.36 -24.62 7.92
CA TYR A 180 -0.32 -23.71 8.83
C TYR A 180 -1.27 -24.47 9.77
N GLU A 181 -1.24 -24.10 11.05
CA GLU A 181 -2.26 -24.47 12.04
C GLU A 181 -3.19 -23.28 12.29
N GLY A 182 -4.45 -23.55 12.66
CA GLY A 182 -5.45 -22.50 12.91
C GLY A 182 -6.08 -21.89 11.65
N VAL A 183 -5.94 -22.53 10.48
CA VAL A 183 -6.51 -22.07 9.19
C VAL A 183 -7.60 -22.99 8.62
N GLY A 184 -7.93 -24.09 9.30
CA GLY A 184 -8.84 -25.12 8.75
C GLY A 184 -10.29 -24.68 8.56
N GLU A 185 -10.72 -23.64 9.26
CA GLU A 185 -12.08 -23.08 9.15
C GLU A 185 -12.19 -21.99 8.07
N LEU A 186 -11.07 -21.58 7.47
CA LEU A 186 -11.06 -20.53 6.46
C LEU A 186 -11.45 -21.08 5.09
N SER A 187 -12.35 -20.39 4.40
CA SER A 187 -12.56 -20.60 2.96
C SER A 187 -11.28 -20.26 2.17
N GLY A 188 -11.15 -20.78 0.95
CA GLY A 188 -10.01 -20.47 0.07
C GLY A 188 -9.80 -18.97 -0.12
N MET A 189 -10.87 -18.19 -0.32
CA MET A 189 -10.77 -16.74 -0.48
C MET A 189 -10.33 -16.04 0.81
N GLN A 190 -10.84 -16.44 1.97
CA GLN A 190 -10.40 -15.90 3.26
C GLN A 190 -8.92 -16.20 3.51
N TYR A 191 -8.48 -17.44 3.28
CA TYR A 191 -7.08 -17.81 3.38
C TYR A 191 -6.20 -16.98 2.45
N PHE A 192 -6.62 -16.82 1.18
CA PHE A 192 -5.90 -15.99 0.21
C PHE A 192 -5.73 -14.55 0.70
N ILE A 193 -6.80 -13.91 1.15
CA ILE A 193 -6.76 -12.51 1.62
C ILE A 193 -5.90 -12.41 2.89
N TYR A 194 -6.11 -13.30 3.86
CA TYR A 194 -5.46 -13.22 5.17
C TYR A 194 -3.96 -13.49 5.07
N ALA A 195 -3.56 -14.43 4.21
CA ALA A 195 -2.16 -14.75 3.96
C ALA A 195 -1.45 -13.72 3.07
N THR A 196 -2.15 -13.04 2.15
CA THR A 196 -1.55 -12.04 1.26
C THR A 196 -0.97 -10.84 2.03
N LEU A 197 -1.62 -10.42 3.12
CA LEU A 197 -1.17 -9.29 3.93
C LEU A 197 0.25 -9.48 4.52
N PRO A 198 0.54 -10.57 5.27
CA PRO A 198 1.88 -10.79 5.79
C PRO A 198 2.89 -11.06 4.66
N PHE A 199 2.48 -11.72 3.57
CA PHE A 199 3.32 -11.97 2.40
C PHE A 199 3.79 -10.69 1.71
N ALA A 200 2.97 -9.63 1.70
CA ALA A 200 3.34 -8.34 1.15
C ALA A 200 4.48 -7.64 1.90
N THR A 201 4.79 -8.06 3.12
CA THR A 201 5.77 -7.35 3.98
C THR A 201 7.22 -7.84 3.84
N VAL A 202 7.44 -8.98 3.18
CA VAL A 202 8.74 -9.66 3.14
C VAL A 202 9.84 -8.84 2.46
N LEU A 203 9.66 -8.44 1.20
CA LEU A 203 10.65 -7.63 0.48
C LEU A 203 10.92 -6.26 1.12
N PRO A 204 9.90 -5.45 1.48
CA PRO A 204 10.17 -4.16 2.10
C PRO A 204 10.85 -4.26 3.46
N ALA A 205 10.58 -5.33 4.24
CA ALA A 205 11.28 -5.59 5.49
C ALA A 205 12.75 -5.93 5.26
N VAL A 206 13.05 -6.92 4.41
CA VAL A 206 14.43 -7.37 4.16
C VAL A 206 15.28 -6.25 3.56
N LEU A 207 14.79 -5.57 2.53
CA LEU A 207 15.54 -4.50 1.87
C LEU A 207 15.66 -3.24 2.75
N GLY A 208 14.64 -2.92 3.55
CA GLY A 208 14.71 -1.85 4.54
C GLY A 208 15.75 -2.13 5.64
N THR A 209 15.81 -3.37 6.12
CA THR A 209 16.84 -3.81 7.07
C THR A 209 18.23 -3.78 6.45
N ARG A 210 18.38 -4.23 5.19
CA ARG A 210 19.66 -4.10 4.47
C ARG A 210 20.12 -2.65 4.39
N ASP A 211 19.22 -1.72 4.06
CA ASP A 211 19.55 -0.29 3.99
C ASP A 211 20.00 0.25 5.35
N LEU A 212 19.38 -0.18 6.45
CA LEU A 212 19.82 0.15 7.81
C LEU A 212 21.22 -0.39 8.10
N LEU A 213 21.46 -1.68 7.86
CA LEU A 213 22.75 -2.33 8.12
C LEU A 213 23.89 -1.69 7.29
N ASP A 214 23.58 -1.25 6.08
CA ASP A 214 24.53 -0.57 5.19
C ASP A 214 25.06 0.76 5.76
N THR A 215 24.34 1.36 6.72
CA THR A 215 24.77 2.56 7.46
C THR A 215 25.78 2.29 8.58
N TYR A 216 26.13 1.02 8.82
CA TYR A 216 27.10 0.61 9.83
C TYR A 216 28.34 -0.02 9.17
N PRO A 217 29.40 0.77 8.89
CA PRO A 217 30.62 0.27 8.24
C PRO A 217 31.26 -0.93 8.94
N ARG A 218 31.07 -1.05 10.26
CA ARG A 218 31.56 -2.17 11.08
C ARG A 218 30.99 -3.52 10.69
N LEU A 219 29.80 -3.58 10.09
CA LEU A 219 29.16 -4.85 9.72
C LEU A 219 29.69 -5.43 8.41
N SER A 220 30.44 -4.65 7.63
CA SER A 220 30.97 -5.07 6.34
C SER A 220 32.46 -4.76 6.13
N CYS A 221 33.14 -4.24 7.16
CA CYS A 221 34.55 -3.86 7.04
C CYS A 221 35.44 -5.05 6.67
N GLY A 222 36.28 -4.85 5.66
CA GLY A 222 37.20 -5.87 5.16
C GLY A 222 36.58 -6.82 4.15
N LEU A 223 35.26 -6.72 3.90
CA LEU A 223 34.58 -7.50 2.86
C LEU A 223 34.69 -6.89 1.48
N GLU A 224 35.11 -5.63 1.34
CA GLU A 224 35.20 -4.93 0.06
C GLU A 224 36.32 -5.47 -0.84
N ASN A 225 37.32 -6.13 -0.25
CA ASN A 225 38.48 -6.72 -0.94
C ASN A 225 38.89 -8.06 -0.30
N PHE A 226 37.92 -8.94 -0.03
CA PHE A 226 38.19 -10.18 0.70
C PHE A 226 38.68 -11.31 -0.21
N LEU A 227 37.78 -11.96 -0.95
CA LEU A 227 38.11 -13.11 -1.80
C LEU A 227 37.54 -12.91 -3.21
N PRO A 228 38.36 -12.58 -4.22
CA PRO A 228 37.87 -12.42 -5.59
C PRO A 228 37.47 -13.77 -6.19
N VAL A 229 36.22 -13.88 -6.63
CA VAL A 229 35.66 -15.06 -7.32
C VAL A 229 35.39 -14.70 -8.76
N ARG A 230 36.23 -15.20 -9.67
CA ARG A 230 36.11 -14.93 -11.11
C ARG A 230 35.72 -16.20 -11.86
N ALA A 231 34.54 -16.19 -12.47
CA ALA A 231 34.13 -17.26 -13.37
C ALA A 231 34.75 -17.06 -14.76
N ARG A 232 35.64 -17.97 -15.20
CA ARG A 232 36.28 -17.90 -16.52
C ARG A 232 35.29 -18.00 -17.69
N ARG A 233 34.15 -18.69 -17.48
CA ARG A 233 33.06 -18.87 -18.46
C ARG A 233 31.69 -18.60 -17.80
N PRO A 234 31.36 -17.34 -17.49
CA PRO A 234 30.19 -17.01 -16.67
C PRO A 234 28.87 -17.47 -17.31
N ARG A 235 28.73 -17.35 -18.64
CA ARG A 235 27.53 -17.81 -19.37
C ARG A 235 27.36 -19.33 -19.36
N ALA A 236 28.45 -20.11 -19.35
CA ALA A 236 28.40 -21.56 -19.29
C ALA A 236 28.01 -22.03 -17.88
N TRP A 237 28.57 -21.40 -16.85
CA TRP A 237 28.16 -21.62 -15.46
C TRP A 237 26.70 -21.24 -15.22
N ALA A 238 26.26 -20.09 -15.74
CA ALA A 238 24.86 -19.69 -15.71
C ALA A 238 23.96 -20.74 -16.36
N ALA A 239 24.37 -21.34 -17.48
CA ALA A 239 23.62 -22.40 -18.14
C ALA A 239 23.55 -23.69 -17.32
N ALA A 240 24.66 -24.13 -16.75
CA ALA A 240 24.69 -25.31 -15.89
C ALA A 240 23.80 -25.11 -14.64
N VAL A 241 23.94 -23.96 -13.98
CA VAL A 241 23.15 -23.61 -12.79
C VAL A 241 21.66 -23.48 -13.11
N PHE A 242 21.31 -22.86 -14.25
CA PHE A 242 19.93 -22.79 -14.74
C PHE A 242 19.37 -24.19 -14.98
N ALA A 243 20.08 -25.05 -15.72
CA ALA A 243 19.64 -26.41 -16.00
C ALA A 243 19.45 -27.24 -14.72
N LEU A 244 20.40 -27.19 -13.80
CA LEU A 244 20.31 -27.87 -12.50
C LEU A 244 19.13 -27.35 -11.67
N SER A 245 18.87 -26.04 -11.68
CA SER A 245 17.72 -25.44 -11.00
C SER A 245 16.40 -25.90 -11.60
N CYS A 246 16.31 -26.00 -12.93
CA CYS A 246 15.11 -26.46 -13.62
C CYS A 246 14.83 -27.94 -13.37
N LEU A 247 15.85 -28.79 -13.49
CA LEU A 247 15.76 -30.22 -13.18
C LEU A 247 15.43 -30.43 -11.70
N GLY A 248 16.00 -29.60 -10.84
CA GLY A 248 15.70 -29.55 -9.41
C GLY A 248 14.24 -29.27 -9.12
N LEU A 249 13.71 -28.15 -9.64
CA LEU A 249 12.30 -27.77 -9.52
C LEU A 249 11.36 -28.80 -10.11
N MET A 250 11.74 -29.46 -11.21
CA MET A 250 10.97 -30.59 -11.74
C MET A 250 11.01 -31.80 -10.79
N GLY A 251 12.12 -32.01 -10.06
CA GLY A 251 12.27 -33.12 -9.14
C GLY A 251 11.64 -32.96 -7.76
N ILE A 252 11.34 -31.72 -7.30
CA ILE A 252 10.96 -31.46 -5.89
C ILE A 252 9.73 -32.25 -5.43
N GLY A 253 8.74 -32.45 -6.31
CA GLY A 253 7.54 -33.24 -5.97
C GLY A 253 7.78 -34.74 -5.95
N ARG A 254 8.84 -35.24 -6.60
CA ARG A 254 9.19 -36.67 -6.63
C ARG A 254 10.11 -37.06 -5.48
N TRP A 255 11.09 -36.22 -5.16
CA TRP A 255 12.04 -36.44 -4.06
C TRP A 255 12.05 -35.28 -3.07
N PRO A 256 10.92 -34.99 -2.40
CA PRO A 256 10.77 -33.80 -1.56
C PRO A 256 11.77 -33.77 -0.40
N SER A 257 12.07 -34.92 0.21
CA SER A 257 13.03 -34.96 1.33
C SER A 257 14.46 -34.59 0.93
N LEU A 258 14.86 -34.76 -0.33
CA LEU A 258 16.21 -34.49 -0.81
C LEU A 258 16.32 -33.14 -1.54
N LEU A 259 15.34 -32.81 -2.38
CA LEU A 259 15.39 -31.67 -3.30
C LEU A 259 14.72 -30.41 -2.73
N TYR A 260 14.16 -30.45 -1.52
CA TYR A 260 13.58 -29.26 -0.90
C TYR A 260 14.51 -28.03 -0.82
N PRO A 261 15.86 -28.12 -0.72
CA PRO A 261 16.69 -26.92 -0.72
C PRO A 261 16.57 -26.13 -2.03
N LEU A 262 16.22 -26.80 -3.14
CA LEU A 262 16.03 -26.16 -4.44
C LEU A 262 14.75 -25.33 -4.51
N LEU A 263 13.77 -25.57 -3.62
CA LEU A 263 12.66 -24.63 -3.45
C LEU A 263 13.17 -23.23 -3.08
N TRP A 264 14.21 -23.14 -2.24
CA TRP A 264 14.80 -21.88 -1.80
C TRP A 264 15.89 -21.34 -2.72
N LEU A 265 16.66 -22.21 -3.38
CA LEU A 265 17.83 -21.78 -4.16
C LEU A 265 17.54 -21.58 -5.65
N ALA A 266 16.63 -22.37 -6.22
CA ALA A 266 16.40 -22.36 -7.65
C ALA A 266 15.90 -21.01 -8.20
N PRO A 267 15.00 -20.25 -7.54
CA PRO A 267 14.50 -19.02 -8.14
C PRO A 267 15.60 -17.94 -8.20
N LEU A 268 16.42 -17.82 -7.14
CA LEU A 268 17.64 -17.00 -7.14
C LEU A 268 18.55 -17.36 -8.33
N PHE A 269 18.84 -18.64 -8.51
CA PHE A 269 19.72 -19.15 -9.55
C PHE A 269 19.17 -18.95 -10.97
N VAL A 270 17.87 -19.18 -11.17
CA VAL A 270 17.20 -18.97 -12.46
C VAL A 270 17.26 -17.49 -12.85
N ILE A 271 16.87 -16.58 -11.94
CA ILE A 271 16.85 -15.15 -12.25
C ILE A 271 18.27 -14.63 -12.51
N THR A 272 19.24 -15.02 -11.69
CA THR A 272 20.64 -14.58 -11.88
C THR A 272 21.27 -15.15 -13.15
N ALA A 273 20.94 -16.38 -13.55
CA ALA A 273 21.37 -16.95 -14.82
C ALA A 273 20.80 -16.18 -16.02
N LEU A 274 19.51 -15.82 -15.97
CA LEU A 274 18.87 -15.00 -16.99
C LEU A 274 19.49 -13.61 -17.09
N GLN A 275 19.76 -12.95 -15.96
CA GLN A 275 20.48 -11.68 -15.91
C GLN A 275 21.88 -11.82 -16.55
N CYS A 276 22.61 -12.89 -16.24
CA CYS A 276 23.93 -13.16 -16.81
C CYS A 276 23.89 -13.30 -18.34
N TRP A 277 22.93 -14.06 -18.88
CA TRP A 277 22.76 -14.20 -20.32
C TRP A 277 22.39 -12.90 -21.02
N ARG A 278 21.62 -12.03 -20.34
CA ARG A 278 21.27 -10.68 -20.82
C ARG A 278 22.42 -9.66 -20.68
N GLY A 279 23.56 -10.03 -20.09
CA GLY A 279 24.65 -9.10 -19.80
C GLY A 279 24.29 -8.03 -18.76
N GLN A 280 23.28 -8.29 -17.93
CA GLN A 280 22.87 -7.42 -16.83
C GLN A 280 23.80 -7.64 -15.63
N ARG A 281 23.85 -6.64 -14.75
CA ARG A 281 24.54 -6.79 -13.46
C ARG A 281 23.73 -7.74 -12.58
N THR A 282 24.38 -8.79 -12.09
CA THR A 282 23.82 -9.73 -11.09
C THR A 282 24.23 -9.34 -9.68
N VAL A 283 23.57 -9.90 -8.66
CA VAL A 283 23.97 -9.78 -7.23
C VAL A 283 25.40 -10.28 -6.96
N PHE A 284 25.95 -11.12 -7.84
CA PHE A 284 27.29 -11.70 -7.73
C PHE A 284 28.35 -10.94 -8.54
N SER A 285 28.00 -9.87 -9.24
CA SER A 285 28.94 -9.19 -10.17
C SER A 285 30.17 -8.63 -9.47
N ASP A 286 30.00 -8.13 -8.25
CA ASP A 286 31.06 -7.51 -7.45
C ASP A 286 31.99 -8.54 -6.81
N LEU A 287 31.65 -9.84 -6.87
CA LEU A 287 32.52 -10.90 -6.38
C LEU A 287 33.79 -11.03 -7.23
N ALA A 288 33.77 -10.62 -8.50
CA ALA A 288 34.95 -10.66 -9.38
C ALA A 288 36.09 -9.75 -8.89
N THR A 289 35.77 -8.69 -8.15
CA THR A 289 36.71 -7.78 -7.50
C THR A 289 36.93 -8.12 -6.01
N GLY A 290 36.24 -9.14 -5.49
CA GLY A 290 36.33 -9.56 -4.10
C GLY A 290 35.48 -8.74 -3.14
N ASN A 291 34.51 -7.98 -3.64
CA ASN A 291 33.60 -7.20 -2.80
C ASN A 291 32.35 -8.03 -2.44
N TRP A 292 32.33 -8.50 -1.19
CA TRP A 292 31.26 -9.32 -0.61
C TRP A 292 30.26 -8.53 0.22
N ARG A 293 30.43 -7.22 0.37
CA ARG A 293 29.62 -6.38 1.25
C ARG A 293 28.12 -6.54 0.99
N GLN A 294 27.69 -6.43 -0.26
CA GLN A 294 26.26 -6.52 -0.60
C GLN A 294 25.68 -7.90 -0.28
N VAL A 295 26.41 -8.97 -0.61
CA VAL A 295 25.99 -10.36 -0.34
C VAL A 295 25.80 -10.61 1.15
N VAL A 296 26.78 -10.22 1.97
CA VAL A 296 26.73 -10.44 3.42
C VAL A 296 25.67 -9.59 4.09
N LEU A 297 25.50 -8.32 3.71
CA LEU A 297 24.46 -7.46 4.28
C LEU A 297 23.05 -7.94 3.93
N LEU A 298 22.84 -8.45 2.72
CA LEU A 298 21.56 -9.06 2.32
C LEU A 298 21.29 -10.34 3.12
N ALA A 299 22.26 -11.24 3.22
CA ALA A 299 22.15 -12.46 4.02
C ALA A 299 21.85 -12.14 5.50
N LEU A 300 22.55 -11.16 6.09
CA LEU A 300 22.31 -10.72 7.46
C LEU A 300 20.94 -10.07 7.65
N SER A 301 20.47 -9.28 6.67
CA SER A 301 19.16 -8.64 6.73
C SER A 301 18.03 -9.66 6.77
N ALA A 302 18.07 -10.68 5.91
CA ALA A 302 17.10 -11.77 5.91
C ALA A 302 17.23 -12.66 7.14
N LEU A 303 18.43 -12.87 7.70
CA LEU A 303 18.61 -13.60 8.95
C LEU A 303 17.96 -12.87 10.15
N ILE A 304 18.10 -11.54 10.21
CA ILE A 304 17.43 -10.71 11.23
C ILE A 304 15.92 -10.77 11.05
N CYS A 305 15.41 -10.62 9.81
CA CYS A 305 13.98 -10.77 9.54
C CYS A 305 13.51 -12.19 9.89
N GLY A 306 14.29 -13.22 9.57
CA GLY A 306 14.10 -14.62 9.96
C GLY A 306 13.89 -14.79 11.45
N PHE A 307 14.77 -14.20 12.26
CA PHE A 307 14.61 -14.21 13.72
C PHE A 307 13.26 -13.63 14.17
N PHE A 308 12.84 -12.49 13.62
CA PHE A 308 11.55 -11.87 13.98
C PHE A 308 10.34 -12.61 13.43
N TRP A 309 10.43 -13.21 12.23
CA TRP A 309 9.38 -14.08 11.69
C TRP A 309 9.11 -15.23 12.65
N GLU A 310 10.18 -15.91 13.07
CA GLU A 310 10.08 -17.05 13.97
C GLU A 310 9.64 -16.66 15.39
N LEU A 311 10.14 -15.53 15.91
CA LEU A 311 9.72 -14.99 17.20
C LEU A 311 8.21 -14.68 17.22
N TRP A 312 7.72 -13.90 16.25
CA TRP A 312 6.31 -13.50 16.23
C TRP A 312 5.36 -14.65 15.85
N ASN A 313 5.84 -15.62 15.07
CA ASN A 313 5.08 -16.82 14.73
C ASN A 313 4.77 -17.69 15.96
N LEU A 314 5.66 -17.74 16.95
CA LEU A 314 5.57 -18.64 18.11
C LEU A 314 4.18 -18.64 18.81
N HIS A 315 3.59 -17.45 19.01
CA HIS A 315 2.28 -17.29 19.68
C HIS A 315 1.17 -16.81 18.75
N SER A 316 1.41 -16.77 17.44
CA SER A 316 0.40 -16.38 16.45
C SER A 316 -0.77 -17.36 16.46
N GLN A 317 -1.98 -16.86 16.20
CA GLN A 317 -3.19 -17.71 16.14
C GLN A 317 -3.14 -18.64 14.92
N ALA A 318 -2.94 -18.06 13.74
CA ALA A 318 -2.52 -18.77 12.56
C ALA A 318 -1.00 -18.82 12.56
N LYS A 319 -0.42 -19.98 12.87
CA LYS A 319 1.04 -20.17 12.93
C LYS A 319 1.49 -21.19 11.89
N TRP A 320 2.71 -21.02 11.37
CA TRP A 320 3.34 -22.06 10.54
C TRP A 320 4.26 -22.93 11.39
N ILE A 321 4.24 -24.23 11.11
CA ILE A 321 5.16 -25.20 11.72
C ILE A 321 6.02 -25.82 10.63
N TYR A 322 7.31 -25.92 10.89
CA TYR A 322 8.25 -26.55 9.99
C TYR A 322 8.34 -28.06 10.17
N SER A 323 8.41 -28.74 9.03
CA SER A 323 8.76 -30.15 8.89
C SER A 323 9.93 -30.25 7.91
N VAL A 324 11.14 -30.00 8.41
CA VAL A 324 12.37 -30.02 7.60
C VAL A 324 13.00 -31.41 7.65
N PRO A 325 13.16 -32.11 6.51
CA PRO A 325 13.81 -33.42 6.45
C PRO A 325 15.17 -33.44 7.12
N PHE A 326 15.50 -34.55 7.78
CA PHE A 326 16.82 -34.85 8.38
C PHE A 326 17.30 -33.94 9.52
N VAL A 327 16.90 -32.67 9.58
CA VAL A 327 17.46 -31.65 10.50
C VAL A 327 16.45 -31.08 11.49
N GLY A 328 15.25 -31.64 11.59
CA GLY A 328 14.13 -31.16 12.42
C GLY A 328 14.31 -31.14 13.96
N ARG A 329 15.52 -30.98 14.49
CA ARG A 329 15.83 -30.89 15.94
C ARG A 329 16.46 -29.54 16.30
N PHE A 330 16.61 -29.28 17.60
CA PHE A 330 17.19 -28.05 18.17
C PHE A 330 16.49 -26.80 17.63
N LYS A 331 15.18 -26.74 17.85
CA LYS A 331 14.38 -25.63 17.37
C LYS A 331 14.66 -24.37 18.20
N LEU A 332 14.83 -23.25 17.50
CA LEU A 332 14.71 -21.92 18.06
C LEU A 332 13.38 -21.37 17.55
N PHE A 333 12.42 -21.20 18.45
CA PHE A 333 11.00 -21.05 18.11
C PHE A 333 10.48 -22.29 17.34
N GLU A 334 9.86 -22.14 16.17
CA GLU A 334 9.37 -23.28 15.37
C GLU A 334 10.44 -23.83 14.39
N MET A 335 11.47 -23.04 14.07
CA MET A 335 12.49 -23.36 13.07
C MET A 335 13.67 -24.14 13.68
N PRO A 336 14.11 -25.27 13.06
CA PRO A 336 15.36 -25.93 13.44
C PRO A 336 16.57 -25.00 13.27
N ILE A 337 17.59 -25.11 14.14
CA ILE A 337 18.74 -24.19 14.12
C ILE A 337 19.45 -24.13 12.75
N LEU A 338 19.61 -25.26 12.06
CA LEU A 338 20.20 -25.30 10.71
C LEU A 338 19.28 -24.72 9.64
N GLY A 339 17.97 -24.65 9.92
CA GLY A 339 16.98 -24.02 9.05
C GLY A 339 17.24 -22.52 8.84
N PHE A 340 17.80 -21.82 9.83
CA PHE A 340 18.14 -20.41 9.71
C PHE A 340 19.17 -20.12 8.59
N ALA A 341 19.97 -21.12 8.19
CA ALA A 341 20.87 -20.97 7.06
C ALA A 341 20.13 -20.72 5.73
N GLY A 342 18.85 -21.11 5.63
CA GLY A 342 17.99 -20.80 4.48
C GLY A 342 17.76 -19.31 4.27
N TYR A 343 17.78 -18.50 5.34
CA TYR A 343 17.64 -17.04 5.22
C TYR A 343 18.83 -16.37 4.53
N LEU A 344 20.02 -17.00 4.54
CA LEU A 344 21.23 -16.44 3.95
C LEU A 344 21.07 -16.23 2.43
N PRO A 345 20.78 -17.27 1.61
CA PRO A 345 20.50 -17.07 0.18
C PRO A 345 19.18 -16.33 -0.06
N PHE A 346 18.19 -16.47 0.83
CA PHE A 346 16.89 -15.81 0.70
C PHE A 346 17.01 -14.28 0.64
N GLY A 347 17.89 -13.67 1.45
CA GLY A 347 18.14 -12.24 1.38
C GLY A 347 18.68 -11.77 0.03
N LEU A 348 19.52 -12.57 -0.63
CA LEU A 348 20.01 -12.28 -1.98
C LEU A 348 18.88 -12.38 -3.00
N GLU A 349 18.01 -13.38 -2.84
CA GLU A 349 16.85 -13.59 -3.69
C GLU A 349 15.89 -12.39 -3.63
N CYS A 350 15.59 -11.88 -2.43
CA CYS A 350 14.76 -10.68 -2.27
C CYS A 350 15.31 -9.49 -3.10
N ALA A 351 16.63 -9.27 -3.08
CA ALA A 351 17.25 -8.21 -3.86
C ALA A 351 17.21 -8.47 -5.37
N VAL A 352 17.45 -9.73 -5.79
CA VAL A 352 17.45 -10.11 -7.21
C VAL A 352 16.06 -9.96 -7.81
N VAL A 353 15.00 -10.37 -7.10
CA VAL A 353 13.61 -10.21 -7.55
C VAL A 353 13.24 -8.74 -7.67
N ALA A 354 13.58 -7.93 -6.66
CA ALA A 354 13.33 -6.50 -6.70
C ALA A 354 14.06 -5.80 -7.86
N ASP A 355 15.35 -6.11 -8.08
CA ASP A 355 16.14 -5.51 -9.17
C ASP A 355 15.67 -5.98 -10.55
N PHE A 356 15.33 -7.26 -10.70
CA PHE A 356 14.84 -7.84 -11.95
C PHE A 356 13.52 -7.22 -12.43
N LEU A 357 12.59 -6.95 -11.50
CA LEU A 357 11.26 -6.41 -11.81
C LEU A 357 11.23 -4.88 -11.85
N LEU A 358 12.01 -4.20 -11.01
CA LEU A 358 11.95 -2.75 -10.86
C LEU A 358 13.09 -1.99 -11.57
N ASN A 359 14.20 -2.66 -11.91
CA ASN A 359 15.35 -2.05 -12.60
C ASN A 359 15.88 -2.92 -13.77
N PRO A 360 15.05 -3.32 -14.76
CA PRO A 360 15.45 -4.26 -15.80
C PRO A 360 16.58 -3.78 -16.73
N GLU A 361 16.93 -2.49 -16.72
CA GLU A 361 17.92 -1.91 -17.65
C GLU A 361 19.34 -1.80 -17.10
N ARG A 362 19.61 -2.29 -15.87
CA ARG A 362 20.92 -2.15 -15.22
C ARG A 362 21.99 -3.05 -15.86
N ARG A 363 22.62 -2.56 -16.94
CA ARG A 363 23.71 -3.25 -17.67
C ARG A 363 25.07 -3.07 -16.98
N LEU A 364 25.99 -4.01 -17.23
CA LEU A 364 27.38 -3.88 -16.81
C LEU A 364 28.04 -2.66 -17.47
N PRO A 365 28.87 -1.88 -16.75
CA PRO A 365 29.63 -0.78 -17.34
C PRO A 365 30.63 -1.36 -18.35
N GLY A 366 30.40 -1.12 -19.64
CA GLY A 366 31.20 -1.67 -20.75
C GLY A 366 30.43 -1.88 -22.06
N GLY A 367 29.10 -1.85 -22.04
CA GLY A 367 28.30 -1.67 -23.27
C GLY A 367 28.15 -0.19 -23.57
N GLU A 368 28.48 0.24 -24.80
CA GLU A 368 28.40 1.63 -25.27
C GLU A 368 27.25 2.42 -24.63
N GLN A 369 27.61 3.38 -23.78
CA GLN A 369 26.70 4.42 -23.34
C GLN A 369 26.54 5.41 -24.49
N GLN A 370 25.57 5.16 -25.39
CA GLN A 370 24.97 6.29 -26.09
C GLN A 370 24.15 7.05 -25.05
N HIS A 371 24.70 8.18 -24.61
CA HIS A 371 23.97 9.22 -23.88
C HIS A 371 22.83 9.72 -24.78
N LEU A 372 21.66 9.10 -24.68
CA LEU A 372 20.43 9.70 -25.16
C LEU A 372 19.94 10.67 -24.08
N PRO A 373 19.65 11.94 -24.43
CA PRO A 373 19.04 12.87 -23.49
C PRO A 373 17.70 12.30 -23.00
N PRO A 374 17.23 12.69 -21.80
CA PRO A 374 15.97 12.19 -21.26
C PRO A 374 14.84 12.53 -22.23
N THR A 375 14.31 11.53 -22.94
CA THR A 375 13.11 11.70 -23.74
C THR A 375 11.94 11.99 -22.79
N PRO A 376 11.12 13.01 -23.08
CA PRO A 376 9.94 13.29 -22.27
C PRO A 376 9.01 12.07 -22.26
N PRO A 377 8.32 11.79 -21.15
CA PRO A 377 7.42 10.65 -21.03
C PRO A 377 6.40 10.65 -22.17
N SER A 378 6.33 9.56 -22.93
CA SER A 378 5.33 9.39 -23.99
C SER A 378 3.92 9.40 -23.37
N ARG A 379 2.89 9.83 -24.11
CA ARG A 379 1.49 9.86 -23.61
C ARG A 379 1.03 8.50 -23.03
N LEU A 380 1.60 7.39 -23.51
CA LEU A 380 1.37 6.04 -22.97
C LEU A 380 1.85 5.88 -21.51
N SER A 381 2.98 6.51 -21.16
CA SER A 381 3.52 6.48 -19.79
C SER A 381 2.68 7.28 -18.81
N MET A 382 1.97 8.33 -19.24
CA MET A 382 0.99 9.00 -18.39
C MET A 382 -0.26 8.15 -18.18
N THR A 383 -0.80 7.48 -19.21
CA THR A 383 -1.93 6.55 -19.05
C THR A 383 -1.59 5.37 -18.13
N VAL A 384 -0.36 4.86 -18.19
CA VAL A 384 0.14 3.84 -17.26
C VAL A 384 0.36 4.42 -15.86
N VAL A 385 0.81 5.67 -15.72
CA VAL A 385 0.95 6.33 -14.41
C VAL A 385 -0.41 6.59 -13.76
N TYR A 386 -1.42 7.08 -14.49
CA TYR A 386 -2.78 7.28 -13.98
C TYR A 386 -3.51 5.96 -13.75
N GLY A 387 -3.32 4.96 -14.61
CA GLY A 387 -3.80 3.59 -14.40
C GLY A 387 -3.16 2.92 -13.18
N ASN A 388 -1.86 3.18 -12.92
CA ASN A 388 -1.15 2.65 -11.76
C ASN A 388 -1.49 3.40 -10.47
N HIS A 389 -1.79 4.71 -10.53
CA HIS A 389 -2.35 5.44 -9.40
C HIS A 389 -3.73 4.91 -9.03
N LEU A 390 -4.57 4.63 -10.03
CA LEU A 390 -5.86 3.96 -9.83
C LEU A 390 -5.69 2.55 -9.27
N ILE A 391 -4.73 1.75 -9.76
CA ILE A 391 -4.47 0.40 -9.21
C ILE A 391 -3.97 0.47 -7.78
N VAL A 392 -3.08 1.41 -7.43
CA VAL A 392 -2.56 1.58 -6.06
C VAL A 392 -3.64 2.13 -5.12
N GLU A 393 -4.50 3.04 -5.58
CA GLU A 393 -5.65 3.53 -4.80
C GLU A 393 -6.71 2.45 -4.67
N VAL A 394 -7.03 1.69 -5.72
CA VAL A 394 -7.94 0.53 -5.67
C VAL A 394 -7.37 -0.59 -4.81
N PHE A 395 -6.06 -0.83 -4.80
CA PHE A 395 -5.43 -1.81 -3.91
C PHE A 395 -5.35 -1.29 -2.47
N ALA A 396 -5.05 -0.02 -2.23
CA ALA A 396 -5.07 0.57 -0.89
C ALA A 396 -6.50 0.61 -0.32
N LEU A 397 -7.49 0.92 -1.16
CA LEU A 397 -8.92 0.80 -0.86
C LEU A 397 -9.30 -0.67 -0.64
N TYR A 398 -8.83 -1.61 -1.45
CA TYR A 398 -9.07 -3.05 -1.26
C TYR A 398 -8.43 -3.59 0.03
N PHE A 399 -7.23 -3.14 0.40
CA PHE A 399 -6.52 -3.61 1.59
C PHE A 399 -6.98 -2.95 2.90
N LEU A 400 -7.55 -1.74 2.85
CA LEU A 400 -8.16 -1.08 4.02
C LEU A 400 -9.66 -1.38 4.12
N LEU A 401 -10.36 -1.41 2.99
CA LEU A 401 -11.80 -1.63 2.94
C LEU A 401 -12.18 -3.09 2.90
N LEU A 402 -11.45 -4.04 2.31
CA LEU A 402 -11.96 -5.42 2.25
C LEU A 402 -11.93 -6.14 3.62
N PRO A 403 -10.89 -6.02 4.47
CA PRO A 403 -10.98 -6.47 5.85
C PRO A 403 -12.04 -5.68 6.61
N GLY A 404 -12.16 -4.37 6.37
CA GLY A 404 -13.22 -3.53 6.94
C GLY A 404 -14.63 -3.93 6.48
N PHE A 405 -14.81 -4.36 5.24
CA PHE A 405 -16.08 -4.71 4.60
C PHE A 405 -16.47 -6.14 4.93
N LEU A 406 -15.51 -7.05 5.10
CA LEU A 406 -15.75 -8.40 5.61
C LEU A 406 -16.04 -8.37 7.13
N VAL A 407 -15.37 -7.51 7.88
CA VAL A 407 -15.68 -7.25 9.30
C VAL A 407 -17.00 -6.49 9.44
N MET A 408 -17.34 -5.53 8.56
CA MET A 408 -18.64 -4.83 8.54
C MET A 408 -19.79 -5.72 8.04
N ARG A 409 -19.53 -6.65 7.10
CA ARG A 409 -20.48 -7.68 6.68
C ARG A 409 -20.80 -8.64 7.80
N ASP A 410 -19.80 -9.03 8.59
CA ASP A 410 -19.97 -9.92 9.73
C ASP A 410 -20.44 -9.15 11.00
N LEU A 411 -20.33 -7.82 11.02
CA LEU A 411 -20.87 -6.89 12.04
C LEU A 411 -22.16 -6.18 11.59
N ALA A 412 -22.89 -6.69 10.59
CA ALA A 412 -24.08 -6.07 10.02
C ALA A 412 -25.26 -5.98 11.02
N ASP A 413 -25.13 -5.04 11.93
CA ASP A 413 -26.13 -4.32 12.71
C ASP A 413 -26.70 -3.18 11.80
N PRO A 414 -27.99 -2.76 11.93
CA PRO A 414 -28.81 -2.07 10.92
C PRO A 414 -28.43 -0.63 10.49
N ARG A 415 -27.16 -0.23 10.49
CA ARG A 415 -26.76 1.15 10.14
C ARG A 415 -26.30 1.25 8.68
N LEU A 416 -27.25 1.07 7.76
CA LEU A 416 -27.06 1.15 6.32
C LEU A 416 -27.36 2.56 5.79
N LYS A 417 -26.32 3.35 5.46
CA LYS A 417 -26.45 4.61 4.69
C LYS A 417 -25.93 4.47 3.26
N ASP A 418 -24.81 3.78 3.08
CA ASP A 418 -24.17 3.58 1.77
C ASP A 418 -24.92 2.58 0.89
N ASP A 419 -25.66 1.66 1.50
CA ASP A 419 -26.41 0.65 0.77
C ASP A 419 -27.64 1.21 0.04
N LEU A 420 -28.21 2.34 0.45
CA LEU A 420 -29.38 2.95 -0.23
C LEU A 420 -29.05 3.51 -1.62
N ILE A 421 -27.77 3.76 -1.90
CA ILE A 421 -27.29 4.24 -3.20
C ILE A 421 -27.15 3.07 -4.19
N PHE A 422 -26.67 1.92 -3.73
CA PHE A 422 -26.35 0.78 -4.60
C PHE A 422 -27.43 -0.32 -4.60
N ALA A 423 -28.20 -0.45 -3.51
CA ALA A 423 -29.25 -1.45 -3.38
C ALA A 423 -30.36 -1.38 -4.46
N PRO A 424 -30.79 -0.20 -4.95
CA PRO A 424 -31.86 -0.14 -5.95
C PRO A 424 -31.55 -0.87 -7.27
N GLU A 425 -30.26 -1.01 -7.63
CA GLU A 425 -29.85 -1.73 -8.85
C GLU A 425 -29.85 -3.25 -8.67
N LEU A 426 -29.67 -3.73 -7.43
CA LEU A 426 -29.54 -5.16 -7.11
C LEU A 426 -30.83 -5.75 -6.53
N TRP A 427 -31.54 -4.98 -5.70
CA TRP A 427 -32.73 -5.38 -4.94
C TRP A 427 -33.75 -4.22 -4.86
N PRO A 428 -34.45 -3.90 -5.96
CA PRO A 428 -35.28 -2.69 -6.05
C PRO A 428 -36.43 -2.65 -5.02
N GLU A 429 -37.10 -3.78 -4.76
CA GLU A 429 -38.20 -3.85 -3.79
C GLU A 429 -37.70 -3.66 -2.35
N LEU A 430 -36.56 -4.26 -2.01
CA LEU A 430 -35.94 -4.15 -0.69
C LEU A 430 -35.40 -2.73 -0.46
N ALA A 431 -34.79 -2.13 -1.49
CA ALA A 431 -34.27 -0.77 -1.42
C ALA A 431 -35.39 0.25 -1.20
N ALA A 432 -36.55 0.06 -1.81
CA ALA A 432 -37.73 0.90 -1.58
C ALA A 432 -38.22 0.81 -0.12
N ASP A 433 -38.34 -0.39 0.45
CA ASP A 433 -38.71 -0.58 1.86
C ASP A 433 -37.67 0.07 2.80
N TRP A 434 -36.38 -0.13 2.52
CA TRP A 434 -35.31 0.48 3.30
C TRP A 434 -35.33 2.00 3.23
N TYR A 435 -35.58 2.57 2.05
CA TYR A 435 -35.69 4.02 1.90
C TYR A 435 -36.87 4.57 2.72
N THR A 436 -38.02 3.91 2.70
CA THR A 436 -39.20 4.30 3.50
C THR A 436 -38.93 4.24 5.00
N ARG A 437 -38.25 3.18 5.48
CA ARG A 437 -37.84 3.10 6.89
C ARG A 437 -36.83 4.18 7.24
N TYR A 438 -35.85 4.40 6.37
CA TYR A 438 -34.83 5.42 6.58
C TYR A 438 -35.44 6.82 6.65
N GLU A 439 -36.36 7.15 5.74
CA GLU A 439 -37.20 8.36 5.78
C GLU A 439 -37.91 8.50 7.13
N THR A 440 -38.54 7.44 7.62
CA THR A 440 -39.30 7.46 8.87
C THR A 440 -38.42 7.81 10.08
N TYR A 441 -37.20 7.26 10.16
CA TYR A 441 -36.35 7.39 11.35
C TYR A 441 -35.36 8.55 11.32
N PHE A 442 -34.94 8.96 10.12
CA PHE A 442 -33.82 9.89 9.93
C PHE A 442 -34.19 11.16 9.17
N TRP A 443 -35.31 11.21 8.44
CA TRP A 443 -35.72 12.45 7.80
C TRP A 443 -36.23 13.46 8.84
N GLN A 444 -35.72 14.67 8.79
CA GLN A 444 -36.12 15.77 9.65
C GLN A 444 -36.41 17.01 8.82
N LYS A 445 -37.53 17.66 9.15
CA LYS A 445 -37.87 18.97 8.63
C LYS A 445 -37.78 20.00 9.75
N THR A 446 -37.17 21.14 9.48
CA THR A 446 -37.11 22.28 10.40
C THR A 446 -37.42 23.57 9.66
N TRP A 447 -37.54 24.69 10.37
CA TRP A 447 -37.80 25.97 9.72
C TRP A 447 -36.64 26.42 8.82
N TRP A 448 -35.41 26.01 9.12
CA TRP A 448 -34.20 26.47 8.43
C TRP A 448 -33.56 25.40 7.54
N ALA A 449 -33.67 24.12 7.86
CA ALA A 449 -33.10 23.04 7.07
C ALA A 449 -33.99 21.79 7.06
N ASP A 450 -33.98 21.10 5.93
CA ASP A 450 -34.65 19.82 5.73
C ASP A 450 -33.63 18.79 5.26
N GLY A 451 -33.66 17.59 5.82
CA GLY A 451 -32.72 16.56 5.39
C GLY A 451 -32.57 15.39 6.33
N TRP A 452 -31.48 14.68 6.13
CA TRP A 452 -31.16 13.46 6.86
C TRP A 452 -30.40 13.78 8.14
N ARG A 453 -30.87 13.22 9.25
CA ARG A 453 -30.13 13.22 10.51
C ARG A 453 -28.99 12.22 10.46
N GLU A 454 -27.90 12.54 11.14
CA GLU A 454 -26.79 11.61 11.34
C GLU A 454 -27.21 10.43 12.23
N TYR A 455 -28.01 10.73 13.27
CA TYR A 455 -28.54 9.78 14.23
C TYR A 455 -30.06 9.82 14.25
N GLN A 456 -30.68 8.72 14.72
CA GLN A 456 -32.14 8.62 14.83
C GLN A 456 -32.74 9.77 15.63
N ARG A 457 -33.97 10.15 15.27
CA ARG A 457 -34.69 11.25 15.93
C ARG A 457 -34.95 10.99 17.42
N VAL A 458 -35.12 9.73 17.82
CA VAL A 458 -35.22 9.29 19.21
C VAL A 458 -33.95 8.55 19.56
N LEU A 459 -33.12 9.11 20.43
CA LEU A 459 -31.88 8.49 20.87
C LEU A 459 -32.20 7.53 22.03
N ASP A 460 -31.68 6.31 21.98
CA ASP A 460 -31.65 5.43 23.15
C ASP A 460 -30.85 6.14 24.27
N PRO A 461 -31.35 6.21 25.52
CA PRO A 461 -30.61 6.78 26.65
C PRO A 461 -29.20 6.19 26.84
N LYS A 462 -28.99 4.93 26.45
CA LYS A 462 -27.66 4.29 26.45
C LYS A 462 -26.78 4.76 25.30
N PHE A 463 -27.37 5.18 24.18
CA PHE A 463 -26.67 5.72 23.02
C PHE A 463 -26.25 7.18 23.25
N ASP A 464 -27.11 7.96 23.91
CA ASP A 464 -26.84 9.36 24.28
C ASP A 464 -25.65 9.47 25.25
N SER A 465 -25.60 8.59 26.26
CA SER A 465 -24.49 8.51 27.21
C SER A 465 -23.18 7.97 26.61
N TYR A 466 -23.24 7.16 25.55
CA TYR A 466 -22.07 6.64 24.84
C TYR A 466 -21.44 7.66 23.88
N MET A 467 -22.26 8.48 23.21
CA MET A 467 -21.79 9.39 22.16
C MET A 467 -21.23 10.70 22.72
N GLY A 468 -21.75 11.23 23.84
CA GLY A 468 -21.20 12.43 24.50
C GLY A 468 -20.95 13.59 23.51
N ASP A 469 -19.73 14.14 23.50
CA ASP A 469 -19.33 15.25 22.60
C ASP A 469 -19.36 14.90 21.10
N ARG A 470 -19.43 13.61 20.72
CA ARG A 470 -19.53 13.15 19.31
C ARG A 470 -20.89 13.44 18.67
N LEU A 471 -21.86 13.90 19.46
CA LEU A 471 -23.15 14.40 18.95
C LEU A 471 -23.00 15.70 18.16
N ALA A 472 -21.92 16.47 18.37
CA ALA A 472 -21.66 17.74 17.69
C ALA A 472 -20.70 17.60 16.48
N TYR A 473 -19.87 16.55 16.45
CA TYR A 473 -18.92 16.32 15.37
C TYR A 473 -18.54 14.84 15.30
N ASP A 474 -18.57 14.28 14.10
CA ASP A 474 -18.09 12.93 13.82
C ASP A 474 -17.04 12.96 12.70
N VAL A 475 -16.04 12.08 12.78
CA VAL A 475 -14.90 12.08 11.83
C VAL A 475 -15.36 11.73 10.41
N ASP A 476 -16.39 10.91 10.28
CA ASP A 476 -16.94 10.44 9.01
C ASP A 476 -18.13 11.31 8.56
N ALA A 477 -18.87 11.90 9.50
CA ALA A 477 -20.02 12.75 9.18
C ALA A 477 -19.70 14.25 9.01
N GLY A 478 -18.63 14.72 9.65
CA GLY A 478 -18.31 16.14 9.82
C GLY A 478 -19.10 16.81 10.96
N PRO A 479 -19.24 18.14 10.96
CA PRO A 479 -20.00 18.85 12.00
C PRO A 479 -21.48 18.47 11.95
N ILE A 480 -22.06 18.21 13.10
CA ILE A 480 -23.46 17.80 13.26
C ILE A 480 -24.23 18.95 13.91
N ILE A 481 -25.13 19.57 13.16
CA ILE A 481 -25.88 20.76 13.59
C ILE A 481 -27.38 20.42 13.59
N ALA A 482 -28.01 20.50 14.76
CA ALA A 482 -29.41 20.12 14.95
C ALA A 482 -29.77 18.72 14.42
N GLY A 483 -28.78 17.81 14.47
CA GLY A 483 -28.88 16.45 13.95
C GLY A 483 -28.44 16.28 12.49
N PHE A 484 -28.31 17.35 11.70
CA PHE A 484 -27.89 17.27 10.30
C PHE A 484 -26.36 17.23 10.18
N SER A 485 -25.84 16.35 9.31
CA SER A 485 -24.41 16.31 8.95
C SER A 485 -24.22 16.55 7.44
N PRO A 486 -23.09 17.15 7.01
CA PRO A 486 -22.76 17.26 5.59
C PRO A 486 -22.78 15.91 4.88
N ALA A 487 -22.22 14.86 5.49
CA ALA A 487 -22.16 13.54 4.89
C ALA A 487 -23.55 12.93 4.70
N ALA A 488 -24.39 12.86 5.74
CA ALA A 488 -25.72 12.24 5.65
C ALA A 488 -26.58 12.91 4.57
N ASN A 489 -26.46 14.23 4.43
CA ASN A 489 -27.22 14.98 3.43
C ASN A 489 -26.66 14.84 2.02
N ALA A 490 -25.34 14.70 1.88
CA ALA A 490 -24.69 14.48 0.59
C ALA A 490 -24.94 13.06 0.04
N PHE A 491 -24.76 12.02 0.86
CA PHE A 491 -25.12 10.64 0.51
C PHE A 491 -26.63 10.49 0.33
N GLY A 492 -27.41 11.14 1.18
CA GLY A 492 -28.87 11.15 1.09
C GLY A 492 -29.42 11.81 -0.16
N LEU A 493 -28.71 12.77 -0.75
CA LEU A 493 -29.06 13.34 -2.06
C LEU A 493 -28.95 12.27 -3.15
N ALA A 494 -27.83 11.54 -3.19
CA ALA A 494 -27.64 10.46 -4.15
C ALA A 494 -28.68 9.35 -3.96
N ALA A 495 -28.90 8.91 -2.71
CA ALA A 495 -29.92 7.92 -2.39
C ALA A 495 -31.31 8.37 -2.84
N ALA A 496 -31.69 9.64 -2.61
CA ALA A 496 -32.96 10.20 -3.05
C ALA A 496 -33.11 10.18 -4.59
N LYS A 497 -32.06 10.56 -5.33
CA LYS A 497 -32.10 10.54 -6.80
C LYS A 497 -32.26 9.13 -7.35
N ILE A 498 -31.50 8.15 -6.84
CA ILE A 498 -31.51 6.77 -7.33
C ILE A 498 -32.84 6.08 -7.01
N ASN A 499 -33.41 6.33 -5.82
CA ASN A 499 -34.71 5.78 -5.41
C ASN A 499 -35.92 6.54 -5.99
N GLY A 500 -35.73 7.48 -6.93
CA GLY A 500 -36.83 8.21 -7.57
C GLY A 500 -37.49 9.29 -6.72
N ARG A 501 -36.93 9.63 -5.55
CA ARG A 501 -37.42 10.67 -4.62
C ARG A 501 -36.87 12.04 -4.96
N LEU A 502 -37.30 12.56 -6.12
CA LEU A 502 -36.87 13.86 -6.63
C LEU A 502 -37.33 15.02 -5.74
N ASP A 503 -38.39 14.83 -4.96
CA ASP A 503 -38.82 15.73 -3.89
C ASP A 503 -37.73 15.94 -2.81
N HIS A 504 -37.10 14.87 -2.34
CA HIS A 504 -35.99 14.95 -1.39
C HIS A 504 -34.70 15.44 -2.07
N ALA A 505 -34.45 14.98 -3.29
CA ALA A 505 -33.26 15.38 -4.04
C ALA A 505 -33.23 16.88 -4.36
N TYR A 506 -34.36 17.47 -4.72
CA TYR A 506 -34.47 18.90 -4.96
C TYR A 506 -34.15 19.71 -3.69
N THR A 507 -34.78 19.33 -2.57
CA THR A 507 -34.56 19.97 -1.27
C THR A 507 -33.10 19.88 -0.84
N LEU A 508 -32.50 18.69 -0.84
CA LEU A 508 -31.10 18.49 -0.45
C LEU A 508 -30.12 19.17 -1.42
N GLY A 509 -30.38 19.05 -2.72
CA GLY A 509 -29.56 19.65 -3.77
C GLY A 509 -29.49 21.17 -3.65
N SER A 510 -30.62 21.83 -3.35
CA SER A 510 -30.66 23.28 -3.16
C SER A 510 -29.80 23.75 -1.97
N GLN A 511 -29.81 23.01 -0.86
CA GLN A 511 -28.98 23.29 0.31
C GLN A 511 -27.49 23.05 0.02
N ILE A 512 -27.16 21.95 -0.67
CA ILE A 512 -25.77 21.62 -1.05
C ILE A 512 -25.20 22.71 -1.96
N ILE A 513 -25.94 23.13 -2.99
CA ILE A 513 -25.49 24.19 -3.91
C ILE A 513 -25.14 25.48 -3.13
N VAL A 514 -26.04 25.92 -2.25
CA VAL A 514 -25.82 27.13 -1.43
C VAL A 514 -24.75 26.94 -0.33
N SER A 515 -24.44 25.72 0.07
CA SER A 515 -23.36 25.46 1.03
C SER A 515 -21.95 25.48 0.41
N THR A 516 -21.86 25.36 -0.92
CA THR A 516 -20.57 25.10 -1.59
C THR A 516 -19.79 26.33 -2.00
N TRP A 517 -20.45 27.48 -2.19
CA TRP A 517 -19.89 28.77 -2.62
C TRP A 517 -18.75 28.69 -3.67
N PRO A 518 -19.02 29.01 -4.96
CA PRO A 518 -17.99 29.02 -5.99
C PRO A 518 -16.98 30.17 -5.79
N LEU A 519 -15.69 29.82 -5.78
CA LEU A 519 -14.59 30.77 -5.70
C LEU A 519 -14.08 31.16 -7.10
N PRO A 520 -13.44 32.33 -7.26
CA PRO A 520 -12.86 32.76 -8.54
C PRO A 520 -11.85 31.79 -9.15
N SER A 521 -11.22 30.95 -8.32
CA SER A 521 -10.31 29.87 -8.73
C SER A 521 -11.03 28.68 -9.39
N GLY A 522 -12.36 28.69 -9.50
CA GLY A 522 -13.17 27.58 -10.01
C GLY A 522 -13.41 26.45 -8.98
N SER A 523 -12.99 26.64 -7.74
CA SER A 523 -13.16 25.67 -6.65
C SER A 523 -14.30 26.03 -5.70
N LEU A 524 -14.76 25.10 -4.86
CA LEU A 524 -15.91 25.32 -3.97
C LEU A 524 -15.43 25.51 -2.52
N LEU A 525 -15.76 26.65 -1.90
CA LEU A 525 -15.31 27.01 -0.55
C LEU A 525 -15.78 26.02 0.52
N GLY A 526 -17.05 25.61 0.50
CA GLY A 526 -17.61 24.68 1.50
C GLY A 526 -16.83 23.35 1.54
N PRO A 527 -16.69 22.65 0.40
CA PRO A 527 -15.83 21.48 0.26
C PRO A 527 -14.39 21.71 0.71
N GLN A 528 -13.80 22.87 0.42
CA GLN A 528 -12.44 23.18 0.84
C GLN A 528 -12.28 23.42 2.35
N LEU A 529 -13.33 23.85 3.04
CA LEU A 529 -13.32 23.99 4.49
C LEU A 529 -13.44 22.62 5.17
N LEU A 530 -14.16 21.68 4.55
CA LEU A 530 -14.40 20.34 5.09
C LEU A 530 -13.39 19.30 4.62
N SER A 531 -12.61 19.57 3.57
CA SER A 531 -11.63 18.64 3.00
C SER A 531 -10.20 19.19 3.02
N SER A 532 -9.23 18.30 3.24
CA SER A 532 -7.83 18.68 3.27
C SER A 532 -7.30 18.92 1.84
N ARG A 533 -7.02 20.18 1.49
CA ARG A 533 -6.34 20.51 0.21
C ARG A 533 -4.99 19.81 0.04
N ARG A 534 -4.34 19.37 1.14
CA ARG A 534 -3.02 18.73 1.12
C ARG A 534 -3.10 17.21 0.91
N HIS A 535 -4.15 16.58 1.44
CA HIS A 535 -4.26 15.12 1.49
C HIS A 535 -5.36 14.57 0.58
N ALA A 536 -6.36 15.39 0.24
CA ALA A 536 -7.51 15.02 -0.57
C ALA A 536 -7.99 16.24 -1.40
N PRO A 537 -7.15 16.78 -2.32
CA PRO A 537 -7.53 17.93 -3.12
C PRO A 537 -8.75 17.59 -4.00
N TYR A 538 -9.77 18.44 -3.96
CA TYR A 538 -11.02 18.30 -4.72
C TYR A 538 -11.90 17.10 -4.36
N LEU A 539 -11.63 16.39 -3.26
CA LEU A 539 -12.45 15.24 -2.87
C LEU A 539 -13.92 15.63 -2.64
N GLY A 540 -14.15 16.72 -1.89
CA GLY A 540 -15.52 17.19 -1.65
C GLY A 540 -16.22 17.61 -2.94
N GLU A 541 -15.53 18.31 -3.84
CA GLU A 541 -16.06 18.69 -5.15
C GLU A 541 -16.37 17.47 -6.05
N ALA A 542 -15.51 16.46 -6.04
CA ALA A 542 -15.73 15.21 -6.77
C ALA A 542 -16.93 14.44 -6.21
N CYS A 543 -17.07 14.35 -4.89
CA CYS A 543 -18.21 13.71 -4.23
C CYS A 543 -19.51 14.44 -4.54
N ILE A 544 -19.55 15.77 -4.43
CA ILE A 544 -20.75 16.56 -4.77
C ILE A 544 -21.14 16.36 -6.23
N ARG A 545 -20.16 16.34 -7.14
CA ARG A 545 -20.42 16.07 -8.55
C ARG A 545 -21.01 14.67 -8.75
N PHE A 546 -20.45 13.67 -8.09
CA PHE A 546 -20.98 12.30 -8.12
C PHE A 546 -22.43 12.26 -7.62
N PHE A 547 -22.74 12.85 -6.46
CA PHE A 547 -24.09 12.84 -5.88
C PHE A 547 -25.10 13.59 -6.77
N LEU A 548 -24.73 14.74 -7.31
CA LEU A 548 -25.59 15.51 -8.21
C LEU A 548 -25.75 14.83 -9.57
N SER A 549 -24.84 13.96 -9.99
CA SER A 549 -24.93 13.26 -11.29
C SER A 549 -25.83 12.04 -11.29
N GLN A 550 -26.23 11.53 -10.12
CA GLN A 550 -27.06 10.32 -10.03
C GLN A 550 -28.42 10.48 -10.72
N THR A 551 -28.95 9.41 -11.27
CA THR A 551 -30.28 9.38 -11.91
C THR A 551 -31.12 8.26 -11.32
N PRO A 552 -32.45 8.38 -11.33
CA PRO A 552 -33.33 7.30 -10.88
C PRO A 552 -33.03 5.98 -11.58
N THR A 553 -33.00 4.89 -10.82
CA THR A 553 -32.84 3.54 -11.37
C THR A 553 -34.04 3.20 -12.26
N LYS A 554 -33.80 2.40 -13.30
CA LYS A 554 -34.84 1.98 -14.24
C LYS A 554 -35.95 1.24 -13.49
N GLY A 555 -37.18 1.78 -13.54
CA GLY A 555 -38.34 1.20 -12.85
C GLY A 555 -38.62 1.77 -11.45
N ALA A 556 -37.81 2.72 -10.96
CA ALA A 556 -38.09 3.43 -9.71
C ALA A 556 -39.34 4.31 -9.84
N THR A 557 -40.20 4.29 -8.82
CA THR A 557 -41.36 5.18 -8.73
C THR A 557 -40.89 6.62 -8.52
N ILE A 558 -41.23 7.52 -9.45
CA ILE A 558 -40.79 8.91 -9.38
C ILE A 558 -41.77 9.72 -8.53
N ILE A 559 -41.26 10.31 -7.44
CA ILE A 559 -41.97 11.28 -6.63
C ILE A 559 -41.30 12.64 -6.85
N THR A 560 -42.04 13.55 -7.46
CA THR A 560 -41.59 14.92 -7.75
C THR A 560 -42.12 15.91 -6.72
N GLY A 561 -41.41 17.01 -6.50
CA GLY A 561 -41.81 18.07 -5.59
C GLY A 561 -40.60 18.64 -4.88
N GLY A 562 -40.72 18.84 -3.57
CA GLY A 562 -39.68 19.44 -2.75
C GLY A 562 -39.77 20.96 -2.71
N HIS A 563 -39.05 21.55 -1.76
CA HIS A 563 -38.95 22.99 -1.59
C HIS A 563 -37.54 23.39 -1.16
N ALA A 564 -37.22 24.67 -1.31
CA ALA A 564 -35.97 25.23 -0.82
C ALA A 564 -36.12 25.61 0.67
N PRO A 565 -35.35 25.01 1.59
CA PRO A 565 -35.43 25.33 3.03
C PRO A 565 -34.89 26.72 3.35
N GLY A 566 -35.20 27.24 4.54
CA GLY A 566 -34.83 28.60 4.95
C GLY A 566 -33.33 28.94 4.81
N CYS A 567 -32.44 27.97 4.97
CA CYS A 567 -30.99 28.15 4.80
C CYS A 567 -30.59 28.52 3.37
N VAL A 568 -31.38 28.09 2.36
CA VAL A 568 -31.17 28.46 0.96
C VAL A 568 -31.45 29.94 0.77
N THR A 569 -32.56 30.43 1.32
CA THR A 569 -32.92 31.86 1.31
C THR A 569 -31.89 32.70 2.07
N ILE A 570 -31.47 32.25 3.26
CA ILE A 570 -30.42 32.91 4.05
C ILE A 570 -29.12 33.00 3.25
N GLY A 571 -28.72 31.90 2.59
CA GLY A 571 -27.53 31.89 1.76
C GLY A 571 -27.65 32.83 0.57
N TYR A 572 -28.78 32.89 -0.12
CA TYR A 572 -28.98 33.89 -1.19
C TYR A 572 -28.90 35.32 -0.68
N VAL A 573 -29.55 35.65 0.45
CA VAL A 573 -29.45 36.99 1.06
C VAL A 573 -28.01 37.32 1.40
N PHE A 574 -27.27 36.36 1.95
CA PHE A 574 -25.85 36.53 2.25
C PHE A 574 -25.02 36.75 0.97
N TYR A 575 -25.30 36.00 -0.11
CA TYR A 575 -24.60 36.09 -1.39
C TYR A 575 -24.84 37.45 -2.08
N PHE A 576 -26.10 37.86 -2.16
CA PHE A 576 -26.47 39.15 -2.74
C PHE A 576 -25.99 40.31 -1.87
N GLY A 577 -26.10 40.20 -0.54
CA GLY A 577 -25.66 41.25 0.40
C GLY A 577 -24.16 41.47 0.36
N THR A 578 -23.36 40.40 0.32
CA THR A 578 -21.90 40.50 0.18
C THR A 578 -21.49 41.03 -1.19
N GLY A 579 -22.12 40.56 -2.27
CA GLY A 579 -21.89 41.10 -3.61
C GLY A 579 -22.22 42.59 -3.71
N LEU A 580 -23.35 43.02 -3.15
CA LEU A 580 -23.76 44.43 -3.11
C LEU A 580 -22.81 45.27 -2.25
N ALA A 581 -22.39 44.77 -1.08
CA ALA A 581 -21.44 45.47 -0.22
C ALA A 581 -20.08 45.67 -0.91
N LEU A 582 -19.59 44.65 -1.64
CA LEU A 582 -18.35 44.75 -2.43
C LEU A 582 -18.48 45.79 -3.55
N LEU A 583 -19.62 45.80 -4.27
CA LEU A 583 -19.90 46.80 -5.31
C LEU A 583 -19.99 48.22 -4.74
N LEU A 584 -20.66 48.39 -3.59
CA LEU A 584 -20.75 49.68 -2.90
C LEU A 584 -19.37 50.16 -2.40
N MET A 585 -18.55 49.26 -1.84
CA MET A 585 -17.18 49.62 -1.42
C MET A 585 -16.30 50.00 -2.62
N ALA A 586 -16.40 49.28 -3.75
CA ALA A 586 -15.70 49.63 -4.97
C ALA A 586 -16.19 50.97 -5.56
N GLY A 587 -17.50 51.24 -5.52
CA GLY A 587 -18.10 52.49 -5.95
C GLY A 587 -17.70 53.69 -5.09
N ILE A 588 -17.68 53.53 -3.76
CA ILE A 588 -17.21 54.56 -2.81
C ILE A 588 -15.70 54.82 -2.98
N GLY A 589 -14.93 53.76 -3.26
CA GLY A 589 -13.50 53.87 -3.58
C GLY A 589 -13.23 54.61 -4.89
N ALA A 590 -14.08 54.43 -5.90
CA ALA A 590 -14.01 55.16 -7.16
C ALA A 590 -14.49 56.62 -7.04
N TRP A 591 -15.44 56.91 -6.14
CA TRP A 591 -15.99 58.26 -5.91
C TRP A 591 -15.04 59.19 -5.13
N ARG A 592 -14.06 58.64 -4.40
CA ARG A 592 -13.01 59.39 -3.68
C ARG A 592 -11.76 59.70 -4.52
N TYR A 593 -11.90 59.80 -5.85
CA TYR A 593 -10.81 60.24 -6.74
C TYR A 593 -10.68 61.77 -6.69
N ASP A 594 -9.71 62.26 -5.94
CA ASP A 594 -9.27 63.65 -5.97
C ASP A 594 -8.65 63.96 -7.35
N GLY A 595 -9.26 64.90 -8.08
CA GLY A 595 -8.92 65.25 -9.46
C GLY A 595 -7.55 65.90 -9.67
N ARG A 596 -6.75 66.10 -8.61
CA ARG A 596 -5.45 66.80 -8.72
C ARG A 596 -4.20 65.93 -8.73
N THR A 597 -4.24 64.68 -8.27
CA THR A 597 -2.99 63.91 -8.05
C THR A 597 -2.86 62.59 -8.81
N ARG A 598 -3.89 62.13 -9.53
CA ARG A 598 -3.87 60.88 -10.34
C ARG A 598 -3.14 59.70 -9.66
N LYS A 599 -3.28 59.52 -8.34
CA LYS A 599 -2.84 58.32 -7.63
C LYS A 599 -3.91 57.89 -6.62
N PRO A 600 -4.32 56.61 -6.62
CA PRO A 600 -5.29 56.10 -5.65
C PRO A 600 -4.66 56.04 -4.26
N LEU A 601 -5.30 56.68 -3.27
CA LEU A 601 -4.75 56.92 -1.93
C LEU A 601 -4.79 55.70 -0.98
N TYR A 602 -5.18 54.51 -1.45
CA TYR A 602 -5.51 53.37 -0.58
C TYR A 602 -4.61 52.13 -0.71
N LEU A 603 -3.46 52.20 -1.40
CA LEU A 603 -2.52 51.07 -1.48
C LEU A 603 -1.42 51.07 -0.39
N GLY A 604 -1.46 52.02 0.55
CA GLY A 604 -0.44 52.16 1.59
C GLY A 604 -0.68 51.42 2.90
N ARG A 605 -1.83 50.76 3.12
CA ARG A 605 -2.18 50.25 4.46
C ARG A 605 -2.96 48.93 4.52
N MET A 606 -2.77 48.05 3.55
CA MET A 606 -3.32 46.67 3.57
C MET A 606 -2.28 45.59 3.91
N SER A 607 -1.15 45.95 4.51
CA SER A 607 -0.12 44.98 4.93
C SER A 607 -0.38 44.33 6.30
N ASN A 608 -1.44 44.73 7.03
CA ASN A 608 -1.70 44.28 8.42
C ASN A 608 -3.09 43.65 8.64
N LEU A 609 -3.70 43.02 7.64
CA LEU A 609 -4.88 42.17 7.88
C LEU A 609 -4.45 40.71 8.11
N PRO A 610 -4.99 40.00 9.12
CA PRO A 610 -4.71 38.59 9.32
C PRO A 610 -5.10 37.80 8.06
N SER A 611 -4.25 36.86 7.68
CA SER A 611 -4.23 36.12 6.40
C SER A 611 -5.53 35.38 6.04
N GLY A 612 -6.49 35.26 6.96
CA GLY A 612 -7.81 34.68 6.70
C GLY A 612 -8.81 35.59 5.97
N LEU A 613 -8.69 36.93 6.09
CA LEU A 613 -9.63 37.88 5.47
C LEU A 613 -9.24 38.27 4.03
N ALA A 614 -7.98 38.08 3.64
CA ALA A 614 -7.51 38.36 2.28
C ALA A 614 -8.13 37.45 1.21
N CYS A 615 -8.69 36.29 1.60
CA CYS A 615 -9.41 35.39 0.68
C CYS A 615 -10.84 35.87 0.32
N TRP A 616 -11.34 36.93 0.96
CA TRP A 616 -12.70 37.46 0.74
C TRP A 616 -12.75 38.68 -0.18
N LEU A 617 -11.61 39.16 -0.69
CA LEU A 617 -11.53 40.33 -1.57
C LEU A 617 -11.14 39.91 -3.00
N PRO A 618 -11.93 40.21 -4.04
CA PRO A 618 -11.47 40.03 -5.40
C PRO A 618 -10.45 41.14 -5.74
N PRO A 619 -9.31 40.82 -6.37
CA PRO A 619 -8.50 41.85 -6.99
C PRO A 619 -9.26 42.42 -8.20
N LEU A 620 -9.44 43.74 -8.21
CA LEU A 620 -9.87 44.53 -9.36
C LEU A 620 -8.79 44.50 -10.45
N CYS A 621 -8.62 43.35 -11.10
CA CYS A 621 -7.78 43.18 -12.29
C CYS A 621 -8.56 42.38 -13.34
N TRP A 622 -9.61 43.00 -13.86
CA TRP A 622 -10.38 42.50 -15.01
C TRP A 622 -10.18 43.34 -16.28
N TRP A 623 -9.10 44.12 -16.35
CA TRP A 623 -8.76 44.91 -17.54
C TRP A 623 -7.26 44.81 -17.84
N GLN A 624 -6.85 43.71 -18.46
CA GLN A 624 -5.73 43.74 -19.41
C GLN A 624 -6.21 43.07 -20.71
N PRO A 625 -6.23 43.79 -21.84
CA PRO A 625 -6.69 43.23 -23.11
C PRO A 625 -5.68 42.19 -23.61
N THR A 626 -6.21 41.02 -23.93
CA THR A 626 -5.54 39.93 -24.65
C THR A 626 -4.84 40.46 -25.91
N THR A 627 -3.58 40.09 -26.07
CA THR A 627 -2.78 40.34 -27.28
C THR A 627 -3.45 39.76 -28.54
N PRO A 628 -3.38 40.43 -29.70
CA PRO A 628 -4.06 39.97 -30.91
C PRO A 628 -3.22 38.94 -31.70
N LEU A 629 -3.95 37.93 -32.21
CA LEU A 629 -3.53 36.96 -33.22
C LEU A 629 -3.35 37.64 -34.58
N TRP A 630 -2.11 37.88 -35.05
CA TRP A 630 -1.78 37.99 -36.49
C TRP A 630 -0.30 37.63 -36.73
N PRO A 631 0.04 36.89 -37.80
CA PRO A 631 1.42 36.59 -38.18
C PRO A 631 1.99 37.71 -39.06
N SER A 632 3.28 38.03 -38.92
CA SER A 632 4.01 38.82 -39.93
C SER A 632 5.35 38.15 -40.29
N PRO A 633 5.87 38.41 -41.52
CA PRO A 633 6.84 37.56 -42.19
C PRO A 633 8.26 38.16 -42.20
N HIS A 634 9.24 37.28 -42.48
CA HIS A 634 10.64 37.54 -42.87
C HIS A 634 11.59 38.19 -41.85
N CYS A 635 12.49 37.36 -41.30
CA CYS A 635 13.93 37.34 -41.63
C CYS A 635 14.55 36.03 -41.13
#